data_AF-A0A1R2CHC4-F1
#
_entry.id   AF-A0A1R2CHC4-F1
#
_cell.length_a   1.000
_cell.length_b   1.000
_cell.length_c   1.000
_cell.angle_alpha   90.00
_cell.angle_beta   90.00
_cell.angle_gamma   90.00
#
_symmetry.space_group_name_H-M   'P 1'
#
loop_
_entity.id
_entity.type
_entity.pdbx_description
1 polymer ?
#
loop_
_entity_poly.entity_id
_entity_poly.type
_entity_poly.pdbx_seq_one_letter_code
_entity_poly.pdbx_strand_id
1 'polypeptide(L)'
;MNWVECLRKFLENKPRKTALENDREADIAFLKLLEEEKELEKQRNESYKKIPRFYFKKPQIENPIYLKLRQEARTRFLHNKSAEILDKEDLEKLWYLLKNNTSFPDDGSERMNYDQFCQVANKLHPKYRQFFQPSVFLKCDRDEYGRIEIVPFFHYIVRKVNLHQTRIQISLYDSAGYGYLKEKDLENFIYELIPSFPQLSQLQENFCPFYVISAVRKFFFFLDPKRTGKIWIKDMLTSPILAELYELRQDTWAQEEANQNWFSIASSLRVYDHYLKLDLDRNGMLRKQELSKYSGGLTAIFVDRLFEEYQTFEGEMDYKTFLDFVLAMENKKSVQSIQYFWRIFDVYKRGAIDTFIINMFFRSVIQKLESKDKMGFKVDDIKDEIWDMAKPKLPYAITLEDLISCGQGDTIMSMLIDAKAFYEYDQRESGIDPDEMEELWEDS
;
A
#
# COMPACT_ATOMS: atom_id res chain seq x y z
N MET A 1 18.24 -43.94 -26.56
CA MET A 1 19.50 -43.21 -26.80
C MET A 1 19.76 -42.29 -25.63
N ASN A 2 20.91 -42.44 -24.97
CA ASN A 2 21.29 -41.62 -23.83
C ASN A 2 21.69 -40.23 -24.34
N TRP A 3 20.89 -39.20 -24.08
CA TRP A 3 21.15 -37.84 -24.58
C TRP A 3 22.53 -37.32 -24.16
N VAL A 4 23.05 -37.80 -23.03
CA VAL A 4 24.38 -37.50 -22.50
C VAL A 4 25.49 -37.98 -23.46
N GLU A 5 25.34 -39.18 -24.03
CA GLU A 5 26.33 -39.74 -24.97
C GLU A 5 26.29 -39.02 -26.33
N CYS A 6 25.10 -38.64 -26.79
CA CYS A 6 24.93 -37.85 -28.01
C CYS A 6 25.53 -36.45 -27.84
N LEU A 7 25.32 -35.81 -26.69
CA LEU A 7 25.87 -34.49 -26.38
C LEU A 7 27.40 -34.55 -26.25
N ARG A 8 27.95 -35.59 -25.62
CA ARG A 8 29.41 -35.81 -25.55
C ARG A 8 30.02 -35.97 -26.94
N LYS A 9 29.47 -36.84 -27.79
CA LYS A 9 29.94 -37.00 -29.18
C LYS A 9 29.85 -35.70 -30.00
N PHE A 10 28.82 -34.89 -29.76
CA PHE A 10 28.68 -33.59 -30.43
C PHE A 10 29.69 -32.54 -29.94
N LEU A 11 30.06 -32.58 -28.65
CA LEU A 11 31.02 -31.68 -28.03
C LEU A 11 32.49 -32.11 -28.25
N GLU A 12 32.75 -33.39 -28.52
CA GLU A 12 34.10 -33.91 -28.82
C GLU A 12 34.77 -33.20 -30.00
N ASN A 13 33.99 -32.78 -30.99
CA ASN A 13 34.48 -32.08 -32.18
C ASN A 13 34.49 -30.55 -32.04
N LYS A 14 34.17 -29.99 -30.86
CA LYS A 14 34.12 -28.55 -30.63
C LYS A 14 35.27 -28.11 -29.71
N PRO A 15 35.92 -26.97 -29.98
CA PRO A 15 36.96 -26.44 -29.11
C PRO A 15 36.36 -26.18 -27.72
N ARG A 16 37.06 -26.61 -26.67
CA ARG A 16 36.69 -26.30 -25.29
C ARG A 16 36.94 -24.82 -25.05
N LYS A 17 35.87 -24.04 -25.05
CA LYS A 17 35.89 -22.61 -24.75
C LYS A 17 35.80 -22.39 -23.26
N THR A 18 36.48 -21.36 -22.77
CA THR A 18 36.32 -20.89 -21.39
C THR A 18 34.91 -20.34 -21.18
N ALA A 19 34.45 -20.29 -19.92
CA ALA A 19 33.13 -19.71 -19.60
C ALA A 19 32.99 -18.26 -20.13
N LEU A 20 34.06 -17.46 -20.00
CA LEU A 20 34.10 -16.08 -20.47
C LEU A 20 33.98 -15.94 -22.01
N GLU A 21 34.57 -16.86 -22.77
CA GLU A 21 34.46 -16.88 -24.23
C GLU A 21 33.05 -17.27 -24.68
N ASN A 22 32.43 -18.23 -24.00
CA ASN A 22 31.04 -18.62 -24.27
C ASN A 22 30.08 -17.46 -23.98
N ASP A 23 30.28 -16.73 -22.88
CA ASP A 23 29.46 -15.55 -22.55
C ASP A 23 29.61 -14.46 -23.61
N ARG A 24 30.84 -14.16 -24.04
CA ARG A 24 31.08 -13.16 -25.12
C ARG A 24 30.43 -13.56 -26.44
N GLU A 25 30.51 -14.83 -26.83
CA GLU A 25 29.86 -15.30 -28.05
C GLU A 25 28.33 -15.26 -27.95
N ALA A 26 27.78 -15.58 -26.78
CA ALA A 26 26.36 -15.46 -26.51
C ALA A 26 25.90 -13.99 -26.60
N ASP A 27 26.67 -13.05 -26.06
CA ASP A 27 26.40 -11.61 -26.15
C ASP A 27 26.42 -11.12 -27.60
N ILE A 28 27.41 -11.52 -28.39
CA ILE A 28 27.50 -11.16 -29.82
C ILE A 28 26.30 -11.72 -30.59
N ALA A 29 25.96 -12.98 -30.37
CA ALA A 29 24.80 -13.61 -31.01
C ALA A 29 23.49 -12.92 -30.59
N PHE A 30 23.35 -12.56 -29.31
CA PHE A 30 22.20 -11.85 -28.79
C PHE A 30 22.05 -10.45 -29.40
N LEU A 31 23.14 -9.68 -29.49
CA LEU A 31 23.13 -8.36 -30.13
C LEU A 31 22.71 -8.44 -31.60
N LYS A 32 23.21 -9.45 -32.32
CA LYS A 32 22.81 -9.70 -33.71
C LYS A 32 21.31 -9.99 -33.83
N LEU A 33 20.76 -10.86 -32.99
CA LEU A 33 19.33 -11.15 -32.95
C LEU A 33 18.49 -9.91 -32.61
N LEU A 34 18.99 -9.04 -31.73
CA LEU A 34 18.33 -7.79 -31.36
C LEU A 34 18.29 -6.79 -32.53
N GLU A 35 19.36 -6.69 -33.30
CA GLU A 35 19.41 -5.87 -34.51
C GLU A 35 18.48 -6.41 -35.60
N GLU A 36 18.49 -7.73 -35.82
CA GLU A 36 17.59 -8.40 -36.76
C GLU A 36 16.11 -8.15 -36.40
N GLU A 37 15.71 -8.29 -35.13
CA GLU A 37 14.33 -8.01 -34.70
C GLU A 37 13.98 -6.52 -34.83
N LYS A 38 14.91 -5.59 -34.55
CA LYS A 38 14.67 -4.15 -34.75
C LYS A 38 14.41 -3.81 -36.21
N GLU A 39 15.16 -4.41 -37.15
CA GLU A 39 14.93 -4.21 -38.58
C GLU A 39 13.60 -4.83 -39.02
N LEU A 40 13.27 -6.03 -38.52
CA LEU A 40 11.95 -6.65 -38.76
C LEU A 40 10.81 -5.80 -38.20
N GLU A 41 10.95 -5.19 -37.02
CA GLU A 41 9.95 -4.28 -36.46
C GLU A 41 9.75 -3.04 -37.33
N LYS A 42 10.84 -2.41 -37.81
CA LYS A 42 10.76 -1.27 -38.75
C LYS A 42 10.07 -1.63 -40.07
N GLN A 43 10.21 -2.89 -40.52
CA GLN A 43 9.51 -3.41 -41.69
C GLN A 43 8.02 -3.66 -41.41
N ARG A 44 7.67 -4.17 -40.22
CA ARG A 44 6.28 -4.42 -39.80
C ARG A 44 5.46 -3.14 -39.71
N ASN A 45 6.06 -2.03 -39.27
CA ASN A 45 5.37 -0.74 -39.19
C ASN A 45 6.34 0.42 -39.42
N GLU A 46 6.13 1.16 -40.50
CA GLU A 46 6.98 2.30 -40.86
C GLU A 46 7.03 3.40 -39.80
N SER A 47 5.97 3.55 -38.99
CA SER A 47 5.95 4.52 -37.89
C SER A 47 7.07 4.27 -36.88
N TYR A 48 7.55 3.03 -36.73
CA TYR A 48 8.67 2.69 -35.83
C TYR A 48 10.02 3.25 -36.27
N LYS A 49 10.14 3.74 -37.52
CA LYS A 49 11.31 4.52 -37.97
C LYS A 49 11.38 5.90 -37.30
N LYS A 50 10.23 6.48 -36.92
CA LYS A 50 10.12 7.83 -36.32
C LYS A 50 9.74 7.79 -34.83
N ILE A 51 8.84 6.90 -34.45
CA ILE A 51 8.31 6.75 -33.09
C ILE A 51 8.72 5.37 -32.59
N PRO A 52 9.69 5.27 -31.67
CA PRO A 52 10.07 3.98 -31.11
C PRO A 52 8.86 3.27 -30.50
N ARG A 53 8.81 1.94 -30.64
CA ARG A 53 7.79 1.13 -29.97
C ARG A 53 7.90 1.35 -28.45
N PHE A 54 6.85 1.91 -27.87
CA PHE A 54 6.79 2.22 -26.43
C PHE A 54 5.89 1.25 -25.65
N TYR A 55 5.07 0.45 -26.34
CA TYR A 55 4.25 -0.59 -25.73
C TYR A 55 4.67 -1.99 -26.20
N PHE A 56 5.05 -2.81 -25.23
CA PHE A 56 5.36 -4.22 -25.43
C PHE A 56 4.30 -5.05 -24.71
N LYS A 57 3.39 -5.65 -25.49
CA LYS A 57 2.38 -6.55 -24.93
C LYS A 57 3.10 -7.69 -24.22
N LYS A 58 2.88 -7.82 -22.92
CA LYS A 58 3.39 -8.96 -22.17
C LYS A 58 2.66 -10.21 -22.68
N PRO A 59 3.39 -11.27 -23.08
CA PRO A 59 2.77 -12.46 -23.65
C PRO A 59 1.85 -13.12 -22.62
N GLN A 60 0.72 -13.65 -23.09
CA GLN A 60 -0.18 -14.44 -22.26
C GLN A 60 0.49 -15.77 -21.94
N ILE A 61 0.45 -16.13 -20.66
CA ILE A 61 1.24 -17.23 -20.10
C ILE A 61 0.48 -18.54 -20.33
N GLU A 62 0.54 -19.06 -21.54
CA GLU A 62 0.02 -20.40 -21.85
C GLU A 62 1.14 -21.46 -21.85
N ASN A 63 2.39 -21.06 -22.15
CA ASN A 63 3.53 -21.98 -22.24
C ASN A 63 4.37 -22.00 -20.94
N PRO A 64 4.46 -23.15 -20.22
CA PRO A 64 5.24 -23.28 -18.99
C PRO A 64 6.75 -23.02 -19.14
N ILE A 65 7.34 -23.32 -20.30
CA ILE A 65 8.77 -23.10 -20.55
C ILE A 65 9.06 -21.60 -20.64
N TYR A 66 8.20 -20.87 -21.33
CA TYR A 66 8.32 -19.42 -21.46
C TYR A 66 8.23 -18.74 -20.09
N LEU A 67 7.34 -19.21 -19.21
CA LEU A 67 7.23 -18.72 -17.84
C LEU A 67 8.54 -18.93 -17.07
N LYS A 68 9.10 -20.14 -17.09
CA LYS A 68 10.36 -20.45 -16.40
C LYS A 68 11.53 -19.63 -16.93
N LEU A 69 11.64 -19.48 -18.25
CA LEU A 69 12.68 -18.64 -18.86
C LEU A 69 12.56 -17.18 -18.43
N ARG A 70 11.33 -16.65 -18.40
CA ARG A 70 11.07 -15.27 -17.97
C ARG A 70 11.38 -15.07 -16.49
N GLN A 71 11.00 -16.03 -15.63
CA GLN A 71 11.34 -16.02 -14.22
C GLN A 71 12.85 -15.99 -14.03
N GLU A 72 13.59 -16.91 -14.66
CA GLU A 72 15.05 -16.98 -14.57
C GLU A 72 15.74 -15.70 -15.08
N ALA A 73 15.32 -15.20 -16.24
CA ALA A 73 15.85 -13.94 -16.79
C ALA A 73 15.60 -12.75 -15.86
N ARG A 74 14.44 -12.71 -15.22
CA ARG A 74 14.09 -11.67 -14.24
C ARG A 74 14.90 -11.82 -12.96
N THR A 75 15.05 -13.02 -12.43
CA THR A 75 15.88 -13.28 -11.24
C THR A 75 17.30 -12.82 -11.47
N ARG A 76 17.91 -13.15 -12.61
CA ARG A 76 19.25 -12.66 -12.99
C ARG A 76 19.30 -11.14 -13.13
N PHE A 77 18.31 -10.54 -13.80
CA PHE A 77 18.23 -9.08 -13.93
C PHE A 77 18.14 -8.38 -12.56
N LEU A 78 17.30 -8.88 -11.66
CA LEU A 78 17.14 -8.34 -10.31
C LEU A 78 18.38 -8.56 -9.46
N HIS A 79 19.05 -9.72 -9.59
CA HIS A 79 20.33 -9.99 -8.93
C HIS A 79 21.42 -9.00 -9.39
N ASN A 80 21.55 -8.78 -10.70
CA ASN A 80 22.48 -7.79 -11.25
C ASN A 80 22.16 -6.38 -10.75
N LYS A 81 20.88 -6.01 -10.68
CA LYS A 81 20.45 -4.74 -10.12
C LYS A 81 20.71 -4.63 -8.63
N SER A 82 20.60 -5.72 -7.88
CA SER A 82 20.94 -5.77 -6.46
C SER A 82 22.43 -5.53 -6.22
N ALA A 83 23.30 -6.05 -7.10
CA ALA A 83 24.75 -5.83 -7.02
C ALA A 83 25.17 -4.38 -7.34
N GLU A 84 24.32 -3.59 -8.00
CA GLU A 84 24.55 -2.16 -8.25
C GLU A 84 24.17 -1.26 -7.04
N ILE A 85 23.46 -1.81 -6.04
CA ILE A 85 23.03 -1.07 -4.84
C ILE A 85 24.22 -0.88 -3.90
N LEU A 86 24.25 0.28 -3.22
CA LEU A 86 25.26 0.56 -2.19
C LEU A 86 24.94 -0.23 -0.93
N ASP A 87 25.90 -1.02 -0.45
CA ASP A 87 25.81 -1.73 0.82
C ASP A 87 26.21 -0.85 2.02
N LYS A 88 26.31 -1.44 3.21
CA LYS A 88 26.68 -0.71 4.44
C LYS A 88 28.10 -0.15 4.36
N GLU A 89 29.06 -0.95 3.89
CA GLU A 89 30.47 -0.55 3.78
C GLU A 89 30.62 0.59 2.76
N ASP A 90 29.86 0.54 1.68
CA ASP A 90 29.81 1.57 0.66
C ASP A 90 29.30 2.90 1.19
N LEU A 91 28.28 2.87 2.04
CA LEU A 91 27.70 4.05 2.67
C LEU A 91 28.65 4.64 3.72
N GLU A 92 29.32 3.80 4.51
CA GLU A 92 30.36 4.24 5.45
C GLU A 92 31.54 4.90 4.73
N LYS A 93 32.02 4.29 3.64
CA LYS A 93 33.08 4.86 2.79
C LYS A 93 32.66 6.20 2.18
N LEU A 94 31.43 6.29 1.69
CA LEU A 94 30.87 7.53 1.15
C LEU A 94 30.81 8.62 2.22
N TRP A 95 30.33 8.31 3.41
CA TRP A 95 30.26 9.24 4.54
C TRP A 95 31.65 9.78 4.89
N TYR A 96 32.64 8.90 5.02
CA TYR A 96 34.03 9.28 5.30
C TYR A 96 34.59 10.22 4.21
N LEU A 97 34.35 9.91 2.94
CA LEU A 97 34.82 10.75 1.83
C LEU A 97 34.12 12.11 1.80
N LEU A 98 32.82 12.19 2.10
CA LEU A 98 32.12 13.46 2.14
C LEU A 98 32.68 14.36 3.26
N LYS A 99 32.86 13.83 4.47
CA LYS A 99 33.41 14.58 5.63
C LYS A 99 34.81 15.12 5.39
N ASN A 100 35.65 14.37 4.67
CA ASN A 100 37.04 14.78 4.40
C ASN A 100 37.21 15.74 3.22
N ASN A 101 36.13 16.09 2.51
CA ASN A 101 36.18 16.99 1.36
C ASN A 101 35.16 18.13 1.55
N THR A 102 35.24 18.84 2.68
CA THR A 102 34.48 20.07 2.94
C THR A 102 35.07 21.27 2.18
N SER A 103 34.26 22.30 1.98
CA SER A 103 34.63 23.52 1.25
C SER A 103 34.60 24.75 2.16
N PHE A 104 35.60 25.63 2.01
CA PHE A 104 35.67 26.92 2.72
C PHE A 104 34.44 27.83 2.49
N PRO A 105 34.12 28.76 3.41
CA PRO A 105 34.76 29.01 4.71
C PRO A 105 34.62 27.86 5.70
N ASP A 106 35.64 27.64 6.53
CA ASP A 106 35.60 26.68 7.63
C ASP A 106 34.87 27.30 8.83
N ASP A 107 33.57 27.44 8.66
CA ASP A 107 32.62 28.00 9.63
C ASP A 107 32.07 26.93 10.60
N GLY A 108 32.70 25.75 10.63
CA GLY A 108 32.22 24.58 11.36
C GLY A 108 31.01 23.91 10.70
N SER A 109 30.51 24.43 9.56
CA SER A 109 29.44 23.80 8.81
C SER A 109 30.01 22.81 7.81
N GLU A 110 29.57 21.57 7.91
CA GLU A 110 30.01 20.48 7.04
C GLU A 110 29.33 20.59 5.67
N ARG A 111 29.87 21.49 4.85
CA ARG A 111 29.35 21.82 3.52
C ARG A 111 30.38 21.54 2.43
N MET A 112 29.89 21.29 1.22
CA MET A 112 30.71 21.09 0.03
C MET A 112 30.19 21.89 -1.17
N ASN A 113 31.09 22.52 -1.92
CA ASN A 113 30.75 23.16 -3.20
C ASN A 113 30.81 22.13 -4.35
N TYR A 114 30.54 22.57 -5.58
CA TYR A 114 30.49 21.68 -6.74
C TYR A 114 31.85 21.04 -7.10
N ASP A 115 32.96 21.71 -6.84
CA ASP A 115 34.30 21.17 -7.07
C ASP A 115 34.61 20.02 -6.12
N GLN A 116 34.35 20.17 -4.81
CA GLN A 116 34.50 19.06 -3.86
C GLN A 116 33.53 17.91 -4.19
N PHE A 117 32.30 18.22 -4.60
CA PHE A 117 31.35 17.21 -5.06
C PHE A 117 31.90 16.37 -6.22
N CYS A 118 32.52 17.01 -7.22
CA CYS A 118 33.19 16.30 -8.32
C CYS A 118 34.44 15.53 -7.88
N GLN A 119 35.23 16.07 -6.94
CA GLN A 119 36.40 15.38 -6.39
C GLN A 119 36.00 14.09 -5.66
N VAL A 120 34.95 14.14 -4.84
CA VAL A 120 34.41 12.96 -4.16
C VAL A 120 33.91 11.94 -5.20
N ALA A 121 33.16 12.39 -6.21
CA ALA A 121 32.66 11.52 -7.27
C ALA A 121 33.77 10.77 -8.02
N ASN A 122 34.91 11.43 -8.27
CA ASN A 122 36.06 10.84 -8.97
C ASN A 122 36.82 9.80 -8.14
N LYS A 123 36.76 9.89 -6.80
CA LYS A 123 37.37 8.92 -5.87
C LYS A 123 36.50 7.67 -5.67
N LEU A 124 35.23 7.73 -6.07
CA LEU A 124 34.25 6.68 -5.84
C LEU A 124 34.13 5.71 -7.04
N HIS A 125 33.69 4.48 -6.76
CA HIS A 125 33.43 3.48 -7.80
C HIS A 125 32.30 3.94 -8.76
N PRO A 126 32.24 3.50 -10.03
CA PRO A 126 31.18 3.90 -10.96
C PRO A 126 29.73 3.69 -10.47
N LYS A 127 29.50 2.78 -9.50
CA LYS A 127 28.19 2.55 -8.88
C LYS A 127 27.59 3.80 -8.19
N TYR A 128 28.43 4.74 -7.75
CA TYR A 128 27.99 5.99 -7.11
C TYR A 128 27.55 7.07 -8.11
N ARG A 129 27.88 6.91 -9.40
CA ARG A 129 27.73 7.95 -10.44
C ARG A 129 26.32 8.51 -10.56
N GLN A 130 25.30 7.69 -10.31
CA GLN A 130 23.89 8.11 -10.34
C GLN A 130 23.49 9.12 -9.25
N PHE A 131 24.26 9.19 -8.16
CA PHE A 131 24.03 10.13 -7.06
C PHE A 131 24.82 11.44 -7.25
N PHE A 132 25.91 11.39 -8.01
CA PHE A 132 26.80 12.53 -8.26
C PHE A 132 26.54 13.22 -9.61
N GLN A 133 25.29 13.27 -10.06
CA GLN A 133 24.92 14.02 -11.27
C GLN A 133 24.82 15.53 -10.96
N PRO A 134 25.16 16.42 -11.92
CA PRO A 134 24.99 17.86 -11.72
C PRO A 134 23.56 18.23 -11.33
N SER A 135 22.56 17.55 -11.92
CA SER A 135 21.15 17.73 -11.61
C SER A 135 20.76 17.33 -10.19
N VAL A 136 21.54 16.48 -9.51
CA VAL A 136 21.32 16.14 -8.09
C VAL A 136 21.86 17.27 -7.21
N PHE A 137 23.07 17.77 -7.50
CA PHE A 137 23.66 18.90 -6.76
C PHE A 137 22.74 20.13 -6.79
N LEU A 138 22.19 20.46 -7.96
CA LEU A 138 21.28 21.61 -8.12
C LEU A 138 19.93 21.46 -7.40
N LYS A 139 19.54 20.25 -6.98
CA LYS A 139 18.32 20.00 -6.20
C LYS A 139 18.51 20.24 -4.71
N CYS A 140 19.74 20.23 -4.22
CA CYS A 140 20.04 20.48 -2.82
C CYS A 140 19.96 21.99 -2.54
N ASP A 141 19.51 22.32 -1.34
CA ASP A 141 19.56 23.69 -0.84
C ASP A 141 21.02 24.14 -0.74
N ARG A 142 21.27 25.36 -1.23
CA ARG A 142 22.60 25.94 -1.32
C ARG A 142 22.67 27.22 -0.52
N ASP A 143 23.79 27.44 0.12
CA ASP A 143 24.10 28.70 0.78
C ASP A 143 24.52 29.79 -0.22
N GLU A 144 24.84 30.98 0.31
CA GLU A 144 25.30 32.14 -0.46
C GLU A 144 26.59 31.87 -1.25
N TYR A 145 27.37 30.86 -0.85
CA TYR A 145 28.61 30.43 -1.49
C TYR A 145 28.39 29.28 -2.48
N GLY A 146 27.14 28.86 -2.72
CA GLY A 146 26.81 27.75 -3.62
C GLY A 146 27.17 26.37 -3.05
N ARG A 147 27.32 26.23 -1.73
CA ARG A 147 27.66 24.98 -1.04
C ARG A 147 26.41 24.26 -0.57
N ILE A 148 26.44 22.93 -0.59
CA ILE A 148 25.36 22.07 -0.08
C ILE A 148 25.78 21.42 1.23
N GLU A 149 24.82 21.15 2.10
CA GLU A 149 25.06 20.45 3.36
C GLU A 149 25.29 18.95 3.13
N ILE A 150 26.35 18.41 3.74
CA ILE A 150 26.75 17.01 3.57
C ILE A 150 25.72 16.06 4.18
N VAL A 151 25.19 16.38 5.37
CA VAL A 151 24.28 15.48 6.10
C VAL A 151 22.96 15.26 5.35
N PRO A 152 22.23 16.30 4.90
CA PRO A 152 21.02 16.12 4.10
C PRO A 152 21.29 15.40 2.77
N PHE A 153 22.43 15.68 2.12
CA PHE A 153 22.82 14.97 0.89
C PHE A 153 23.06 13.48 1.12
N PHE A 154 23.76 13.12 2.20
CA PHE A 154 23.97 11.73 2.58
C PHE A 154 22.64 11.02 2.89
N HIS A 155 21.75 11.65 3.66
CA HIS A 155 20.42 11.12 3.91
C HIS A 155 19.58 10.95 2.63
N TYR A 156 19.71 11.85 1.65
CA TYR A 156 19.10 11.67 0.33
C TYR A 156 19.59 10.39 -0.36
N ILE A 157 20.89 10.12 -0.34
CA ILE A 157 21.47 8.91 -0.92
C ILE A 157 20.95 7.66 -0.20
N VAL A 158 21.01 7.64 1.14
CA VAL A 158 20.52 6.51 1.95
C VAL A 158 19.05 6.23 1.65
N ARG A 159 18.19 7.24 1.62
CA ARG A 159 16.76 7.10 1.28
C ARG A 159 16.57 6.52 -0.12
N LYS A 160 17.35 6.98 -1.11
CA LYS A 160 17.26 6.51 -2.50
C LYS A 160 17.76 5.07 -2.65
N VAL A 161 18.83 4.71 -1.95
CA VAL A 161 19.35 3.33 -1.85
C VAL A 161 18.29 2.40 -1.26
N ASN A 162 17.70 2.77 -0.11
CA ASN A 162 16.64 2.00 0.54
C ASN A 162 15.43 1.82 -0.39
N LEU A 163 14.98 2.89 -1.06
CA LEU A 163 13.86 2.82 -2.01
C LEU A 163 14.16 1.85 -3.16
N HIS A 164 15.38 1.88 -3.71
CA HIS A 164 15.79 0.94 -4.76
C HIS A 164 15.86 -0.49 -4.25
N GLN A 165 16.39 -0.71 -3.05
CA GLN A 165 16.47 -2.03 -2.43
C GLN A 165 15.07 -2.60 -2.19
N THR A 166 14.18 -1.84 -1.56
CA THR A 166 12.78 -2.25 -1.35
C THR A 166 12.06 -2.52 -2.67
N ARG A 167 12.29 -1.70 -3.70
CA ARG A 167 11.71 -1.93 -5.03
C ARG A 167 12.18 -3.26 -5.62
N ILE A 168 13.47 -3.59 -5.51
CA ILE A 168 14.01 -4.87 -6.00
C ILE A 168 13.40 -6.03 -5.21
N GLN A 169 13.40 -5.95 -3.88
CA GLN A 169 12.82 -6.96 -2.98
C GLN A 169 11.36 -7.25 -3.36
N ILE A 170 10.51 -6.21 -3.43
CA ILE A 170 9.12 -6.36 -3.83
C ILE A 170 8.98 -6.93 -5.25
N SER A 171 9.86 -6.54 -6.17
CA SER A 171 9.82 -7.02 -7.56
C SER A 171 10.14 -8.51 -7.71
N LEU A 172 10.78 -9.14 -6.72
CA LEU A 172 11.04 -10.59 -6.72
C LEU A 172 9.73 -11.40 -6.61
N TYR A 173 8.70 -10.87 -5.92
CA TYR A 173 7.41 -11.54 -5.75
C TYR A 173 6.47 -11.40 -6.96
N ASP A 174 6.70 -10.41 -7.83
CA ASP A 174 6.02 -10.31 -9.13
C ASP A 174 6.66 -11.25 -10.16
N SER A 175 6.39 -12.56 -10.00
CA SER A 175 6.98 -13.65 -10.78
C SER A 175 6.74 -13.53 -12.29
N ALA A 176 5.60 -12.97 -12.69
CA ALA A 176 5.26 -12.76 -14.10
C ALA A 176 5.78 -11.43 -14.67
N GLY A 177 6.25 -10.54 -13.80
CA GLY A 177 6.80 -9.25 -14.16
C GLY A 177 5.77 -8.28 -14.71
N TYR A 178 4.54 -8.30 -14.19
CA TYR A 178 3.48 -7.40 -14.59
C TYR A 178 3.62 -5.99 -14.00
N GLY A 179 4.38 -5.83 -12.92
CA GLY A 179 4.57 -4.56 -12.20
C GLY A 179 3.54 -4.33 -11.09
N TYR A 180 2.73 -5.34 -10.78
CA TYR A 180 1.78 -5.36 -9.67
C TYR A 180 1.93 -6.65 -8.88
N LEU A 181 1.53 -6.61 -7.61
CA LEU A 181 1.41 -7.77 -6.74
C LEU A 181 -0.06 -8.19 -6.64
N LYS A 182 -0.29 -9.50 -6.61
CA LYS A 182 -1.55 -10.08 -6.15
C LYS A 182 -1.48 -10.37 -4.65
N GLU A 183 -2.61 -10.76 -4.09
CA GLU A 183 -2.74 -11.06 -2.67
C GLU A 183 -1.70 -12.07 -2.17
N LYS A 184 -1.59 -13.23 -2.81
CA LYS A 184 -0.57 -14.26 -2.47
C LYS A 184 0.87 -13.75 -2.58
N ASP A 185 1.15 -12.88 -3.55
CA ASP A 185 2.50 -12.33 -3.72
C ASP A 185 2.85 -11.43 -2.52
N LEU A 186 1.88 -10.65 -2.03
CA LEU A 186 2.04 -9.78 -0.88
C LEU A 186 2.04 -10.55 0.45
N GLU A 187 1.23 -11.60 0.59
CA GLU A 187 1.27 -12.52 1.75
C GLU A 187 2.67 -13.09 1.94
N ASN A 188 3.28 -13.61 0.87
CA ASN A 188 4.64 -14.15 0.91
C ASN A 188 5.67 -13.08 1.29
N PHE A 189 5.54 -11.87 0.75
CA PHE A 189 6.42 -10.75 1.09
C PHE A 189 6.34 -10.38 2.57
N ILE A 190 5.13 -10.22 3.12
CA ILE A 190 4.94 -9.90 4.53
C ILE A 190 5.46 -11.03 5.41
N TYR A 191 5.17 -12.29 5.05
CA TYR A 191 5.63 -13.46 5.80
C TYR A 191 7.16 -13.51 5.92
N GLU A 192 7.89 -13.28 4.82
CA GLU A 192 9.35 -13.24 4.83
C GLU A 192 9.93 -12.03 5.56
N LEU A 193 9.18 -10.94 5.70
CA LEU A 193 9.60 -9.77 6.46
C LEU A 193 9.45 -9.94 7.97
N ILE A 194 8.52 -10.78 8.46
CA ILE A 194 8.23 -10.94 9.90
C ILE A 194 9.51 -11.15 10.73
N PRO A 195 10.43 -12.08 10.40
CA PRO A 195 11.62 -12.33 11.21
C PRO A 195 12.59 -11.14 11.26
N SER A 196 12.48 -10.19 10.33
CA SER A 196 13.34 -9.00 10.26
C SER A 196 12.89 -7.86 11.16
N PHE A 197 11.68 -7.94 11.73
CA PHE A 197 11.10 -6.89 12.56
C PHE A 197 11.18 -7.28 14.06
N PRO A 198 11.96 -6.55 14.88
CA PRO A 198 12.07 -6.82 16.32
C PRO A 198 10.71 -6.86 17.02
N GLN A 199 9.79 -5.96 16.65
CA GLN A 199 8.44 -5.89 17.22
C GLN A 199 7.58 -7.12 16.92
N LEU A 200 7.92 -7.91 15.90
CA LEU A 200 7.20 -9.12 15.53
C LEU A 200 7.85 -10.41 16.07
N SER A 201 8.93 -10.29 16.83
CA SER A 201 9.68 -11.45 17.38
C SER A 201 8.85 -12.32 18.32
N GLN A 202 7.84 -11.75 18.98
CA GLN A 202 6.95 -12.45 19.92
C GLN A 202 5.67 -13.00 19.27
N LEU A 203 5.56 -12.91 17.93
CA LEU A 203 4.38 -13.39 17.22
C LEU A 203 4.26 -14.91 17.35
N GLN A 204 3.11 -15.39 17.84
CA GLN A 204 2.86 -16.81 17.97
C GLN A 204 2.65 -17.47 16.60
N GLU A 205 3.18 -18.68 16.39
CA GLU A 205 3.12 -19.37 15.09
C GLU A 205 1.68 -19.62 14.61
N ASN A 206 0.77 -19.95 15.51
CA ASN A 206 -0.66 -20.14 15.24
C ASN A 206 -1.38 -18.84 14.83
N PHE A 207 -0.89 -17.68 15.29
CA PHE A 207 -1.45 -16.37 14.95
C PHE A 207 -0.87 -15.78 13.66
N CYS A 208 0.30 -16.26 13.22
CA CYS A 208 1.00 -15.75 12.04
C CYS A 208 0.12 -15.65 10.77
N PRO A 209 -0.70 -16.65 10.40
CA PRO A 209 -1.59 -16.53 9.24
C PRO A 209 -2.59 -15.35 9.35
N PHE A 210 -3.15 -15.14 10.54
CA PHE A 210 -4.10 -14.04 10.79
C PHE A 210 -3.40 -12.68 10.74
N TYR A 211 -2.18 -12.59 11.30
CA TYR A 211 -1.35 -11.39 11.20
C TYR A 211 -1.04 -11.03 9.74
N VAL A 212 -0.58 -12.01 8.93
CA VAL A 212 -0.26 -11.78 7.53
C VAL A 212 -1.48 -11.27 6.76
N ILE A 213 -2.65 -11.88 6.97
CA ILE A 213 -3.90 -11.41 6.35
C ILE A 213 -4.24 -9.99 6.82
N SER A 214 -4.18 -9.69 8.12
CA SER A 214 -4.42 -8.34 8.67
C SER A 214 -3.53 -7.27 8.02
N ALA A 215 -2.24 -7.58 7.84
CA ALA A 215 -1.29 -6.67 7.19
C ALA A 215 -1.61 -6.49 5.70
N VAL A 216 -1.84 -7.59 4.97
CA VAL A 216 -2.18 -7.59 3.54
C VAL A 216 -3.46 -6.82 3.28
N ARG A 217 -4.49 -6.97 4.13
CA ARG A 217 -5.76 -6.26 3.98
C ARG A 217 -5.60 -4.75 4.03
N LYS A 218 -4.73 -4.21 4.90
CA LYS A 218 -4.47 -2.76 4.92
C LYS A 218 -3.96 -2.26 3.57
N PHE A 219 -3.02 -2.95 2.94
CA PHE A 219 -2.54 -2.58 1.61
C PHE A 219 -3.64 -2.64 0.55
N PHE A 220 -4.43 -3.71 0.49
CA PHE A 220 -5.51 -3.85 -0.50
C PHE A 220 -6.63 -2.85 -0.30
N PHE A 221 -7.00 -2.56 0.94
CA PHE A 221 -8.05 -1.59 1.26
C PHE A 221 -7.73 -0.20 0.71
N PHE A 222 -6.49 0.28 0.92
CA PHE A 222 -6.11 1.63 0.53
C PHE A 222 -5.55 1.76 -0.89
N LEU A 223 -4.86 0.74 -1.40
CA LEU A 223 -4.17 0.79 -2.69
C LEU A 223 -4.92 0.09 -3.84
N ASP A 224 -5.98 -0.66 -3.54
CA ASP A 224 -6.86 -1.25 -4.55
C ASP A 224 -8.35 -0.92 -4.29
N PRO A 225 -8.73 0.37 -4.26
CA PRO A 225 -10.11 0.78 -3.98
C PRO A 225 -11.13 0.23 -4.99
N LYS A 226 -10.67 -0.09 -6.21
CA LYS A 226 -11.49 -0.68 -7.27
C LYS A 226 -11.61 -2.21 -7.18
N ARG A 227 -10.94 -2.84 -6.21
CA ARG A 227 -10.94 -4.31 -5.98
C ARG A 227 -10.55 -5.10 -7.22
N THR A 228 -9.51 -4.65 -7.90
CA THR A 228 -8.96 -5.30 -9.09
C THR A 228 -8.13 -6.56 -8.74
N GLY A 229 -7.82 -6.76 -7.46
CA GLY A 229 -6.94 -7.81 -6.95
C GLY A 229 -5.47 -7.54 -7.28
N LYS A 230 -5.10 -6.28 -7.53
CA LYS A 230 -3.77 -5.88 -8.01
C LYS A 230 -3.31 -4.58 -7.34
N ILE A 231 -2.14 -4.63 -6.72
CA ILE A 231 -1.46 -3.44 -6.18
C ILE A 231 -0.24 -3.15 -7.02
N TRP A 232 -0.15 -1.98 -7.61
CA TRP A 232 1.04 -1.59 -8.37
C TRP A 232 2.22 -1.38 -7.43
N ILE A 233 3.38 -1.93 -7.79
CA ILE A 233 4.61 -1.82 -6.98
C ILE A 233 4.98 -0.35 -6.76
N LYS A 234 4.76 0.49 -7.79
CA LYS A 234 5.00 1.93 -7.70
C LYS A 234 4.15 2.58 -6.60
N ASP A 235 2.85 2.26 -6.57
CA ASP A 235 1.91 2.87 -5.64
C ASP A 235 2.20 2.41 -4.20
N MET A 236 2.58 1.14 -4.03
CA MET A 236 3.05 0.60 -2.75
C MET A 236 4.30 1.31 -2.24
N LEU A 237 5.30 1.56 -3.09
CA LEU A 237 6.55 2.24 -2.72
C LEU A 237 6.35 3.71 -2.34
N THR A 238 5.33 4.36 -2.89
CA THR A 238 5.00 5.77 -2.58
C THR A 238 3.96 5.90 -1.47
N SER A 239 3.42 4.79 -0.98
CA SER A 239 2.36 4.78 0.03
C SER A 239 2.93 5.00 1.44
N PRO A 240 2.26 5.80 2.29
CA PRO A 240 2.62 5.91 3.71
C PRO A 240 2.47 4.57 4.45
N ILE A 241 1.65 3.65 3.94
CA ILE A 241 1.40 2.33 4.56
C ILE A 241 2.68 1.49 4.59
N LEU A 242 3.52 1.58 3.55
CA LEU A 242 4.79 0.87 3.54
C LEU A 242 5.79 1.48 4.54
N ALA A 243 5.74 2.80 4.73
CA ALA A 243 6.54 3.46 5.75
C ALA A 243 6.09 3.03 7.15
N GLU A 244 4.79 3.02 7.41
CA GLU A 244 4.18 2.53 8.66
C GLU A 244 4.58 1.07 8.95
N LEU A 245 4.60 0.18 7.96
CA LEU A 245 5.11 -1.19 8.14
C LEU A 245 6.59 -1.21 8.54
N TYR A 246 7.42 -0.34 7.95
CA TYR A 246 8.85 -0.29 8.25
C TYR A 246 9.18 0.38 9.60
N GLU A 247 8.25 1.09 10.22
CA GLU A 247 8.41 1.58 11.59
C GLU A 247 8.63 0.43 12.58
N LEU A 248 8.15 -0.78 12.28
CA LEU A 248 8.38 -1.99 13.08
C LEU A 248 9.86 -2.40 13.23
N ARG A 249 10.77 -1.77 12.47
CA ARG A 249 12.22 -1.93 12.64
C ARG A 249 12.77 -1.24 13.88
N GLN A 250 12.00 -0.34 14.50
CA GLN A 250 12.43 0.33 15.72
C GLN A 250 12.42 -0.66 16.89
N ASP A 251 13.49 -0.66 17.68
CA ASP A 251 13.68 -1.59 18.80
C ASP A 251 12.77 -1.28 20.00
N THR A 252 12.46 0.01 20.22
CA THR A 252 11.69 0.49 21.37
C THR A 252 10.47 1.27 20.92
N TRP A 253 9.32 0.94 21.51
CA TRP A 253 8.04 1.58 21.20
C TRP A 253 7.37 2.04 22.49
N ALA A 254 6.78 3.23 22.45
CA ALA A 254 5.79 3.59 23.45
C ALA A 254 4.50 2.77 23.22
N GLN A 255 3.76 2.50 24.28
CA GLN A 255 2.50 1.74 24.19
C GLN A 255 1.48 2.42 23.26
N GLU A 256 1.43 3.75 23.27
CA GLU A 256 0.54 4.55 22.42
C GLU A 256 0.90 4.40 20.93
N GLU A 257 2.19 4.45 20.58
CA GLU A 257 2.68 4.23 19.22
C GLU A 257 2.31 2.83 18.73
N ALA A 258 2.44 1.83 19.62
CA ALA A 258 2.08 0.45 19.33
C ALA A 258 0.59 0.32 19.00
N ASN A 259 -0.26 1.03 19.74
CA ASN A 259 -1.70 1.01 19.52
C ASN A 259 -2.14 1.81 18.28
N GLN A 260 -1.34 2.77 17.82
CA GLN A 260 -1.63 3.58 16.63
C GLN A 260 -1.18 2.91 15.33
N ASN A 261 -0.07 2.18 15.34
CA ASN A 261 0.42 1.48 14.14
C ASN A 261 -0.36 0.18 13.93
N TRP A 262 -0.97 0.04 12.76
CA TRP A 262 -1.80 -1.13 12.42
C TRP A 262 -1.00 -2.43 12.35
N PHE A 263 0.27 -2.35 11.95
CA PHE A 263 1.12 -3.52 11.76
C PHE A 263 1.75 -4.02 13.07
N SER A 264 1.55 -3.33 14.19
CA SER A 264 2.04 -3.81 15.48
C SER A 264 1.30 -5.09 15.89
N ILE A 265 1.96 -5.90 16.74
CA ILE A 265 1.31 -7.07 17.36
C ILE A 265 0.10 -6.61 18.18
N ALA A 266 0.23 -5.51 18.94
CA ALA A 266 -0.83 -5.00 19.81
C ALA A 266 -2.11 -4.67 19.03
N SER A 267 -1.99 -3.94 17.92
CA SER A 267 -3.12 -3.59 17.06
C SER A 267 -3.72 -4.82 16.38
N SER A 268 -2.88 -5.71 15.88
CA SER A 268 -3.34 -6.94 15.21
C SER A 268 -4.10 -7.86 16.17
N LEU A 269 -3.60 -8.03 17.40
CA LEU A 269 -4.28 -8.80 18.45
C LEU A 269 -5.57 -8.10 18.90
N ARG A 270 -5.57 -6.77 19.08
CA ARG A 270 -6.78 -6.02 19.45
C ARG A 270 -7.93 -6.28 18.47
N VAL A 271 -7.65 -6.21 17.16
CA VAL A 271 -8.65 -6.44 16.11
C VAL A 271 -9.11 -7.91 16.09
N TYR A 272 -8.18 -8.85 16.23
CA TYR A 272 -8.50 -10.27 16.26
C TYR A 272 -9.28 -10.69 17.51
N ASP A 273 -8.90 -10.20 18.69
CA ASP A 273 -9.62 -10.44 19.95
C ASP A 273 -11.03 -9.85 19.90
N HIS A 274 -11.20 -8.71 19.25
CA HIS A 274 -12.53 -8.14 19.03
C HIS A 274 -13.37 -9.03 18.11
N TYR A 275 -12.79 -9.58 17.03
CA TYR A 275 -13.46 -10.57 16.18
C TYR A 275 -13.92 -11.80 16.97
N LEU A 276 -13.03 -12.37 17.78
CA LEU A 276 -13.34 -13.55 18.61
C LEU A 276 -14.39 -13.27 19.70
N LYS A 277 -14.49 -12.04 20.20
CA LYS A 277 -15.54 -11.64 21.14
C LYS A 277 -16.91 -11.56 20.48
N LEU A 278 -16.97 -11.21 19.19
CA LEU A 278 -18.22 -11.15 18.44
C LEU A 278 -18.68 -12.53 17.98
N ASP A 279 -17.77 -13.44 17.64
CA ASP A 279 -18.05 -14.82 17.23
C ASP A 279 -18.48 -15.67 18.46
N LEU A 280 -19.78 -15.67 18.76
CA LEU A 280 -20.33 -16.28 19.97
C LEU A 280 -20.40 -17.81 19.85
N ASP A 281 -20.69 -18.32 18.65
CA ASP A 281 -20.76 -19.76 18.38
C ASP A 281 -19.41 -20.39 18.02
N ARG A 282 -18.36 -19.56 17.86
CA ARG A 282 -16.96 -19.94 17.60
C ARG A 282 -16.81 -20.74 16.32
N ASN A 283 -17.65 -20.47 15.33
CA ASN A 283 -17.59 -21.13 14.03
C ASN A 283 -16.55 -20.49 13.09
N GLY A 284 -15.94 -19.37 13.49
CA GLY A 284 -14.94 -18.64 12.74
C GLY A 284 -15.50 -17.63 11.74
N MET A 285 -16.81 -17.36 11.78
CA MET A 285 -17.54 -16.40 10.93
C MET A 285 -18.47 -15.54 11.81
N LEU A 286 -18.95 -14.41 11.29
CA LEU A 286 -19.88 -13.52 12.01
C LEU A 286 -21.23 -13.44 11.32
N ARG A 287 -22.30 -13.69 12.08
CA ARG A 287 -23.68 -13.38 11.66
C ARG A 287 -23.98 -11.90 11.81
N LYS A 288 -25.04 -11.43 11.14
CA LYS A 288 -25.56 -10.06 11.28
C LYS A 288 -25.81 -9.66 12.75
N GLN A 289 -26.37 -10.58 13.53
CA GLN A 289 -26.66 -10.36 14.96
C GLN A 289 -25.39 -10.17 15.79
N GLU A 290 -24.32 -10.90 15.47
CA GLU A 290 -23.03 -10.78 16.13
C GLU A 290 -22.33 -9.48 15.75
N LEU A 291 -22.25 -9.17 14.45
CA LEU A 291 -21.64 -7.92 13.99
C LEU A 291 -22.38 -6.68 14.50
N SER A 292 -23.70 -6.75 14.73
CA SER A 292 -24.47 -5.65 15.30
C SER A 292 -24.00 -5.20 16.69
N LYS A 293 -23.23 -6.05 17.38
CA LYS A 293 -22.61 -5.76 18.68
C LYS A 293 -21.20 -5.16 18.58
N TYR A 294 -20.67 -4.97 17.37
CA TYR A 294 -19.38 -4.31 17.16
C TYR A 294 -19.35 -2.89 17.74
N SER A 295 -20.44 -2.14 17.54
CA SER A 295 -20.70 -0.85 18.19
C SER A 295 -22.18 -0.80 18.58
N GLY A 296 -22.46 -0.37 19.81
CA GLY A 296 -23.82 -0.24 20.33
C GLY A 296 -24.71 0.66 19.47
N GLY A 297 -24.13 1.54 18.65
CA GLY A 297 -24.86 2.46 17.77
C GLY A 297 -25.23 1.91 16.39
N LEU A 298 -24.62 0.82 15.90
CA LEU A 298 -24.83 0.36 14.51
C LEU A 298 -26.30 0.05 14.21
N THR A 299 -26.82 0.57 13.11
CA THR A 299 -28.21 0.36 12.71
C THR A 299 -28.42 -0.97 11.99
N ALA A 300 -29.60 -1.59 12.17
CA ALA A 300 -29.93 -2.86 11.54
C ALA A 300 -29.85 -2.78 10.01
N ILE A 301 -30.37 -1.70 9.41
CA ILE A 301 -30.34 -1.52 7.96
C ILE A 301 -28.92 -1.39 7.40
N PHE A 302 -28.01 -0.76 8.15
CA PHE A 302 -26.60 -0.71 7.76
C PHE A 302 -25.98 -2.11 7.75
N VAL A 303 -26.19 -2.89 8.82
CA VAL A 303 -25.68 -4.26 8.92
C VAL A 303 -26.26 -5.15 7.82
N ASP A 304 -27.56 -5.02 7.52
CA ASP A 304 -28.20 -5.76 6.44
C ASP A 304 -27.55 -5.45 5.09
N ARG A 305 -27.40 -4.16 4.76
CA ARG A 305 -26.78 -3.70 3.51
C ARG A 305 -25.30 -4.07 3.43
N LEU A 306 -24.59 -4.13 4.55
CA LEU A 306 -23.19 -4.55 4.61
C LEU A 306 -23.03 -6.01 4.15
N PHE A 307 -23.88 -6.90 4.65
CA PHE A 307 -23.88 -8.33 4.28
C PHE A 307 -24.42 -8.60 2.87
N GLU A 308 -25.24 -7.70 2.33
CA GLU A 308 -25.71 -7.75 0.93
C GLU A 308 -24.64 -7.27 -0.05
N GLU A 309 -23.87 -6.25 0.32
CA GLU A 309 -22.89 -5.63 -0.57
C GLU A 309 -21.56 -6.38 -0.60
N TYR A 310 -21.19 -7.00 0.52
CA TYR A 310 -19.90 -7.66 0.67
C TYR A 310 -19.99 -9.18 0.78
N GLN A 311 -18.85 -9.81 0.53
CA GLN A 311 -18.77 -11.26 0.43
C GLN A 311 -19.18 -11.89 1.77
N THR A 312 -20.16 -12.79 1.68
CA THR A 312 -20.63 -13.61 2.80
C THR A 312 -20.67 -15.07 2.37
N PHE A 313 -20.50 -15.97 3.33
CA PHE A 313 -20.57 -17.41 3.16
C PHE A 313 -21.77 -17.90 3.96
N GLU A 314 -22.81 -18.37 3.26
CA GLU A 314 -24.06 -18.81 3.90
C GLU A 314 -24.72 -17.74 4.79
N GLY A 315 -24.52 -16.45 4.44
CA GLY A 315 -25.02 -15.31 5.20
C GLY A 315 -24.14 -14.86 6.37
N GLU A 316 -22.94 -15.43 6.49
CA GLU A 316 -21.95 -15.09 7.53
C GLU A 316 -20.72 -14.40 6.93
N MET A 317 -20.09 -13.51 7.71
CA MET A 317 -18.93 -12.71 7.31
C MET A 317 -17.64 -13.37 7.79
N ASP A 318 -16.64 -13.48 6.92
CA ASP A 318 -15.32 -14.00 7.31
C ASP A 318 -14.42 -12.92 7.92
N TYR A 319 -13.36 -13.36 8.61
CA TYR A 319 -12.37 -12.47 9.21
C TYR A 319 -11.77 -11.47 8.21
N LYS A 320 -11.59 -11.91 6.96
CA LYS A 320 -11.05 -11.06 5.89
C LYS A 320 -11.97 -9.88 5.56
N THR A 321 -13.27 -10.13 5.45
CA THR A 321 -14.27 -9.09 5.19
C THR A 321 -14.46 -8.21 6.43
N PHE A 322 -14.39 -8.80 7.63
CA PHE A 322 -14.38 -8.06 8.88
C PHE A 322 -13.21 -7.06 8.97
N LEU A 323 -12.00 -7.44 8.54
CA LEU A 323 -10.85 -6.53 8.49
C LEU A 323 -11.11 -5.31 7.59
N ASP A 324 -11.73 -5.51 6.42
CA ASP A 324 -12.09 -4.38 5.54
C ASP A 324 -13.11 -3.46 6.21
N PHE A 325 -14.05 -4.03 6.98
CA PHE A 325 -15.02 -3.27 7.76
C PHE A 325 -14.33 -2.46 8.88
N VAL A 326 -13.43 -3.05 9.65
CA VAL A 326 -12.67 -2.35 10.71
C VAL A 326 -11.81 -1.23 10.11
N LEU A 327 -11.10 -1.51 9.01
CA LEU A 327 -10.30 -0.50 8.31
C LEU A 327 -11.18 0.67 7.83
N ALA A 328 -12.38 0.40 7.34
CA ALA A 328 -13.33 1.43 6.96
C ALA A 328 -13.80 2.27 8.16
N MET A 329 -14.13 1.61 9.27
CA MET A 329 -14.62 2.24 10.50
C MET A 329 -13.56 3.07 11.23
N GLU A 330 -12.30 2.64 11.26
CA GLU A 330 -11.20 3.39 11.90
C GLU A 330 -10.70 4.56 11.03
N ASN A 331 -10.93 4.51 9.70
CA ASN A 331 -10.37 5.49 8.75
C ASN A 331 -11.45 6.24 7.94
N LYS A 332 -12.59 6.59 8.54
CA LYS A 332 -13.77 7.14 7.85
C LYS A 332 -13.49 8.38 6.98
N LYS A 333 -12.49 9.18 7.34
CA LYS A 333 -12.02 10.36 6.58
C LYS A 333 -11.34 10.03 5.25
N SER A 334 -10.85 8.80 5.09
CA SER A 334 -10.16 8.39 3.88
C SER A 334 -11.15 8.24 2.72
N VAL A 335 -10.70 8.56 1.51
CA VAL A 335 -11.48 8.40 0.28
C VAL A 335 -11.91 6.93 0.10
N GLN A 336 -11.06 5.99 0.51
CA GLN A 336 -11.29 4.56 0.40
C GLN A 336 -12.41 4.09 1.35
N SER A 337 -12.45 4.61 2.58
CA SER A 337 -13.57 4.37 3.49
C SER A 337 -14.86 5.00 2.99
N ILE A 338 -14.82 6.23 2.45
CA ILE A 338 -15.99 6.85 1.82
C ILE A 338 -16.52 5.99 0.69
N GLN A 339 -15.64 5.47 -0.17
CA GLN A 339 -16.02 4.54 -1.24
C GLN A 339 -16.54 3.20 -0.72
N TYR A 340 -16.04 2.72 0.41
CA TYR A 340 -16.54 1.51 1.07
C TYR A 340 -17.99 1.70 1.53
N PHE A 341 -18.29 2.77 2.27
CA PHE A 341 -19.65 3.03 2.72
C PHE A 341 -20.59 3.45 1.58
N TRP A 342 -20.08 4.17 0.57
CA TRP A 342 -20.88 4.55 -0.61
C TRP A 342 -21.54 3.37 -1.29
N ARG A 343 -20.85 2.22 -1.41
CA ARG A 343 -21.42 1.02 -2.01
C ARG A 343 -22.64 0.49 -1.25
N ILE A 344 -22.68 0.71 0.05
CA ILE A 344 -23.77 0.34 0.96
C ILE A 344 -24.96 1.30 0.74
N PHE A 345 -24.68 2.61 0.64
CA PHE A 345 -25.69 3.65 0.44
C PHE A 345 -26.27 3.71 -0.98
N ASP A 346 -25.52 3.37 -2.01
CA ASP A 346 -26.00 3.29 -3.40
C ASP A 346 -26.82 2.01 -3.61
N VAL A 347 -27.94 1.93 -2.89
CA VAL A 347 -28.84 0.77 -2.81
C VAL A 347 -29.30 0.32 -4.20
N TYR A 348 -29.64 1.29 -5.05
CA TYR A 348 -30.17 1.03 -6.39
C TYR A 348 -29.09 1.05 -7.50
N LYS A 349 -27.80 1.18 -7.15
CA LYS A 349 -26.67 1.26 -8.10
C LYS A 349 -26.86 2.31 -9.18
N ARG A 350 -27.39 3.47 -8.79
CA ARG A 350 -27.66 4.61 -9.68
C ARG A 350 -26.53 5.64 -9.66
N GLY A 351 -25.56 5.50 -8.76
CA GLY A 351 -24.46 6.46 -8.61
C GLY A 351 -24.87 7.76 -7.91
N ALA A 352 -26.05 7.82 -7.31
CA ALA A 352 -26.53 8.93 -6.51
C ALA A 352 -27.48 8.44 -5.40
N ILE A 353 -27.47 9.12 -4.26
CA ILE A 353 -28.44 8.94 -3.18
C ILE A 353 -29.33 10.17 -3.07
N ASP A 354 -30.62 9.94 -2.86
CA ASP A 354 -31.65 10.97 -2.75
C ASP A 354 -32.21 11.03 -1.33
N THR A 355 -33.19 11.91 -1.11
CA THR A 355 -33.87 12.06 0.17
C THR A 355 -34.56 10.77 0.62
N PHE A 356 -35.00 9.92 -0.30
CA PHE A 356 -35.63 8.65 0.05
C PHE A 356 -34.61 7.70 0.68
N ILE A 357 -33.44 7.53 0.06
CA ILE A 357 -32.35 6.72 0.63
C ILE A 357 -31.90 7.26 1.97
N ILE A 358 -31.70 8.57 2.09
CA ILE A 358 -31.31 9.21 3.36
C ILE A 358 -32.35 8.91 4.47
N ASN A 359 -33.64 9.09 4.18
CA ASN A 359 -34.72 8.77 5.12
C ASN A 359 -34.78 7.28 5.47
N MET A 360 -34.44 6.40 4.53
CA MET A 360 -34.42 4.96 4.75
C MET A 360 -33.42 4.58 5.86
N PHE A 361 -32.21 5.14 5.83
CA PHE A 361 -31.21 4.93 6.88
C PHE A 361 -31.59 5.63 8.19
N PHE A 362 -32.09 6.87 8.12
CA PHE A 362 -32.48 7.63 9.31
C PHE A 362 -33.58 6.97 10.14
N ARG A 363 -34.55 6.31 9.51
CA ARG A 363 -35.61 5.61 10.25
C ARG A 363 -35.03 4.58 11.22
N SER A 364 -33.99 3.85 10.82
CA SER A 364 -33.33 2.88 11.69
C SER A 364 -32.47 3.54 12.78
N VAL A 365 -31.89 4.71 12.51
CA VAL A 365 -31.19 5.52 13.52
C VAL A 365 -32.18 5.96 14.61
N ILE A 366 -33.29 6.57 14.22
CA ILE A 366 -34.33 7.08 15.12
C ILE A 366 -34.90 5.95 15.98
N GLN A 367 -35.30 4.83 15.34
CA GLN A 367 -35.84 3.68 16.05
C GLN A 367 -34.88 3.16 17.13
N LYS A 368 -33.56 3.19 16.85
CA LYS A 368 -32.55 2.76 17.81
C LYS A 368 -32.37 3.76 18.96
N LEU A 369 -32.46 5.06 18.71
CA LEU A 369 -32.45 6.09 19.76
C LEU A 369 -33.69 6.04 20.65
N GLU A 370 -34.87 5.87 20.06
CA GLU A 370 -36.14 5.72 20.80
C GLU A 370 -36.10 4.48 21.71
N SER A 371 -35.47 3.39 21.27
CA SER A 371 -35.30 2.18 22.09
C SER A 371 -34.40 2.36 23.32
N LYS A 372 -33.60 3.44 23.36
CA LYS A 372 -32.75 3.85 24.47
C LYS A 372 -33.36 5.02 25.27
N ASP A 373 -34.67 5.26 25.14
CA ASP A 373 -35.42 6.35 25.76
C ASP A 373 -34.80 7.75 25.49
N LYS A 374 -34.11 7.90 24.35
CA LYS A 374 -33.64 9.19 23.87
C LYS A 374 -34.75 9.80 23.02
N MET A 375 -35.10 11.05 23.31
CA MET A 375 -36.19 11.79 22.66
C MET A 375 -35.76 13.23 22.39
N GLY A 376 -36.42 13.90 21.44
CA GLY A 376 -36.26 15.33 21.21
C GLY A 376 -35.13 15.75 20.25
N PHE A 377 -34.58 14.82 19.47
CA PHE A 377 -33.59 15.11 18.42
C PHE A 377 -34.23 15.78 17.19
N LYS A 378 -33.49 16.66 16.52
CA LYS A 378 -33.99 17.47 15.41
C LYS A 378 -33.69 16.84 14.05
N VAL A 379 -34.45 15.80 13.72
CA VAL A 379 -34.25 15.00 12.50
C VAL A 379 -34.30 15.85 11.23
N ASP A 380 -35.27 16.76 11.11
CA ASP A 380 -35.40 17.57 9.91
C ASP A 380 -34.26 18.59 9.77
N ASP A 381 -33.81 19.20 10.87
CA ASP A 381 -32.64 20.08 10.87
C ASP A 381 -31.38 19.32 10.42
N ILE A 382 -31.14 18.12 10.93
CA ILE A 382 -29.95 17.33 10.56
C ILE A 382 -30.02 16.83 9.11
N LYS A 383 -31.22 16.53 8.60
CA LYS A 383 -31.39 16.20 7.18
C LYS A 383 -30.99 17.37 6.30
N ASP A 384 -31.42 18.58 6.64
CA ASP A 384 -31.04 19.78 5.91
C ASP A 384 -29.52 20.06 6.05
N GLU A 385 -28.94 19.86 7.24
CA GLU A 385 -27.49 19.94 7.46
C GLU A 385 -26.72 18.95 6.58
N ILE A 386 -27.21 17.73 6.34
CA ILE A 386 -26.57 16.78 5.41
C ILE A 386 -26.51 17.34 3.99
N TRP A 387 -27.59 17.95 3.50
CA TRP A 387 -27.62 18.56 2.18
C TRP A 387 -26.66 19.77 2.10
N ASP A 388 -26.64 20.59 3.15
CA ASP A 388 -25.76 21.75 3.26
C ASP A 388 -24.28 21.36 3.41
N MET A 389 -23.98 20.25 4.07
CA MET A 389 -22.63 19.70 4.14
C MET A 389 -22.21 19.11 2.80
N ALA A 390 -23.06 18.28 2.17
CA ALA A 390 -22.71 17.58 0.94
C ALA A 390 -22.56 18.52 -0.27
N LYS A 391 -23.33 19.63 -0.30
CA LYS A 391 -23.35 20.63 -1.39
C LYS A 391 -23.35 19.98 -2.78
N PRO A 392 -24.34 19.11 -3.07
CA PRO A 392 -24.33 18.31 -4.29
C PRO A 392 -24.39 19.21 -5.54
N LYS A 393 -23.65 18.82 -6.58
CA LYS A 393 -23.70 19.52 -7.87
C LYS A 393 -25.09 19.45 -8.52
N LEU A 394 -25.79 18.33 -8.33
CA LEU A 394 -27.15 18.12 -8.81
C LEU A 394 -28.15 18.30 -7.67
N PRO A 395 -29.20 19.13 -7.83
CA PRO A 395 -30.25 19.25 -6.83
C PRO A 395 -30.84 17.88 -6.49
N TYR A 396 -31.01 17.61 -5.19
CA TYR A 396 -31.62 16.39 -4.65
C TYR A 396 -30.89 15.07 -4.94
N ALA A 397 -29.62 15.13 -5.40
CA ALA A 397 -28.83 13.95 -5.70
C ALA A 397 -27.39 14.12 -5.21
N ILE A 398 -27.06 13.47 -4.09
CA ILE A 398 -25.68 13.39 -3.59
C ILE A 398 -24.97 12.26 -4.34
N THR A 399 -23.82 12.54 -4.93
CA THR A 399 -22.96 11.53 -5.55
C THR A 399 -21.75 11.20 -4.65
N LEU A 400 -21.03 10.13 -5.00
CA LEU A 400 -19.75 9.81 -4.36
C LEU A 400 -18.75 10.97 -4.47
N GLU A 401 -18.71 11.68 -5.60
CA GLU A 401 -17.79 12.80 -5.80
C GLU A 401 -18.14 13.97 -4.85
N ASP A 402 -19.43 14.21 -4.62
CA ASP A 402 -19.90 15.24 -3.68
C ASP A 402 -19.45 14.90 -2.24
N LEU A 403 -19.64 13.66 -1.79
CA LEU A 403 -19.19 13.21 -0.45
C LEU A 403 -17.66 13.28 -0.26
N ILE A 404 -16.89 13.04 -1.32
CA ILE A 404 -15.42 13.15 -1.26
C ILE A 404 -14.99 14.62 -1.25
N SER A 405 -15.61 15.45 -2.10
CA SER A 405 -15.18 16.84 -2.30
C SER A 405 -15.67 17.80 -1.22
N CYS A 406 -16.73 17.45 -0.48
CA CYS A 406 -17.27 18.31 0.57
C CYS A 406 -16.40 18.36 1.85
N GLY A 407 -15.51 17.39 2.05
CA GLY A 407 -14.66 17.30 3.24
C GLY A 407 -15.39 16.94 4.54
N GLN A 408 -16.68 16.59 4.48
CA GLN A 408 -17.54 16.16 5.60
C GLN A 408 -18.18 14.79 5.35
N GLY A 409 -17.65 14.02 4.39
CA GLY A 409 -18.19 12.72 4.02
C GLY A 409 -18.19 11.74 5.20
N ASP A 410 -17.14 11.73 6.03
CA ASP A 410 -17.04 10.89 7.23
C ASP A 410 -18.15 11.15 8.24
N THR A 411 -18.48 12.43 8.47
CA THR A 411 -19.56 12.83 9.39
C THR A 411 -20.93 12.43 8.85
N ILE A 412 -21.22 12.77 7.58
CA ILE A 412 -22.49 12.41 6.92
C ILE A 412 -22.72 10.90 6.98
N MET A 413 -21.71 10.11 6.60
CA MET A 413 -21.84 8.66 6.59
C MET A 413 -21.98 8.08 8.00
N SER A 414 -21.25 8.61 8.98
CA SER A 414 -21.33 8.14 10.38
C SER A 414 -22.74 8.30 10.94
N MET A 415 -23.36 9.45 10.71
CA MET A 415 -24.75 9.72 11.13
C MET A 415 -25.78 8.78 10.48
N LEU A 416 -25.51 8.30 9.26
CA LEU A 416 -26.43 7.40 8.55
C LEU A 416 -26.32 5.94 8.99
N ILE A 417 -25.17 5.51 9.51
CA ILE A 417 -24.91 4.10 9.83
C ILE A 417 -24.99 3.80 11.32
N ASP A 418 -24.73 4.79 12.17
CA ASP A 418 -24.52 4.62 13.61
C ASP A 418 -25.31 5.67 14.41
N ALA A 419 -26.21 5.19 15.26
CA ALA A 419 -27.07 6.01 16.10
C ALA A 419 -26.31 6.73 17.22
N LYS A 420 -25.21 6.16 17.72
CA LYS A 420 -24.31 6.83 18.67
C LYS A 420 -23.69 8.04 17.99
N ALA A 421 -23.13 7.85 16.79
CA ALA A 421 -22.51 8.94 16.04
C ALA A 421 -23.51 10.06 15.67
N PHE A 422 -24.75 9.70 15.33
CA PHE A 422 -25.82 10.69 15.15
C PHE A 422 -26.10 11.48 16.42
N TYR A 423 -26.26 10.81 17.56
CA TYR A 423 -26.56 11.46 18.84
C TYR A 423 -25.42 12.38 19.27
N GLU A 424 -24.17 11.95 19.13
CA GLU A 424 -22.99 12.77 19.41
C GLU A 424 -22.96 14.05 18.56
N TYR A 425 -23.36 13.95 17.28
CA TYR A 425 -23.40 15.09 16.38
C TYR A 425 -24.56 16.06 16.70
N ASP A 426 -25.73 15.55 17.06
CA ASP A 426 -26.88 16.35 17.50
C ASP A 426 -26.57 17.10 18.80
N GLN A 427 -25.84 16.46 19.73
CA GLN A 427 -25.50 17.00 21.05
C GLN A 427 -24.18 17.79 21.08
N ARG A 428 -23.51 17.97 19.94
CA ARG A 428 -22.20 18.66 19.85
C ARG A 428 -22.20 20.08 20.43
N GLU A 429 -23.35 20.75 20.47
CA GLU A 429 -23.52 22.11 20.99
C GLU A 429 -24.08 22.14 22.42
N SER A 430 -24.52 21.00 22.96
CA SER A 430 -25.17 20.89 24.27
C SER A 430 -24.21 20.84 25.44
N GLY A 431 -22.91 20.57 25.20
CA GLY A 431 -21.88 20.50 26.24
C GLY A 431 -21.99 19.29 27.16
N ILE A 432 -22.62 18.20 26.71
CA ILE A 432 -22.70 16.94 27.46
C ILE A 432 -21.30 16.33 27.61
N ASP A 433 -21.02 15.79 28.79
CA ASP A 433 -19.75 15.12 29.10
C ASP A 433 -19.58 13.87 28.21
N PRO A 434 -18.44 13.72 27.49
CA PRO A 434 -18.13 12.50 26.75
C PRO A 434 -18.25 11.21 27.55
N ASP A 435 -17.90 11.21 28.84
CA ASP A 435 -17.94 10.02 29.69
C ASP A 435 -19.39 9.61 29.97
N GLU A 436 -20.26 10.58 30.27
CA GLU A 436 -21.72 10.35 30.39
C GLU A 436 -22.32 9.85 29.08
N MET A 437 -21.75 10.22 27.94
CA MET A 437 -22.17 9.69 26.64
C MET A 437 -21.71 8.26 26.39
N GLU A 438 -20.51 7.86 26.84
CA GLU A 438 -20.02 6.49 26.64
C GLU A 438 -20.83 5.47 27.45
N GLU A 439 -21.12 5.75 28.72
CA GLU A 439 -21.93 4.87 29.60
C GLU A 439 -23.29 4.51 28.97
N LEU A 440 -23.91 5.43 28.21
CA LEU A 440 -25.21 5.20 27.54
C LEU A 440 -25.18 4.08 26.49
N TRP A 441 -23.99 3.71 26.00
CA TRP A 441 -23.81 2.73 24.95
C TRP A 441 -23.10 1.45 25.42
N GLU A 442 -22.63 1.39 26.67
CA GLU A 442 -21.96 0.21 27.25
C GLU A 442 -22.91 -0.96 27.54
N ASP A 443 -24.22 -0.72 27.73
CA ASP A 443 -25.24 -1.73 28.02
C ASP A 443 -25.71 -2.58 26.80
N SER A 444 -24.85 -2.84 25.80
CA SER A 444 -25.26 -3.47 24.51
C SER A 444 -24.71 -4.89 24.28
#